data_AF-A0A521QZK4-F1
#
_entry.id   AF-A0A521QZK4-F1
#
_cell.length_a   1.000
_cell.length_b   1.000
_cell.length_c   1.000
_cell.angle_alpha   90.00
_cell.angle_beta   90.00
_cell.angle_gamma   90.00
#
_symmetry.space_group_name_H-M   'P 1'
#
loop_
_entity.id
_entity.type
_entity.pdbx_description
1 polymer ?
#
loop_
_entity_poly.entity_id
_entity_poly.type
_entity_poly.pdbx_seq_one_letter_code
_entity_poly.pdbx_strand_id
1 'polypeptide(L)'
;MERTIVASFATRREADLAIEHLVQQHGIDRTDIFVRVPGEANSAGTKAAGADVESGHPGVKKDGRPELAGPIEVSVDCHSGKIANVEAAFREVGALKLKAQ
;
A
#
# COMPACT_ATOMS: atom_id res chain seq x y z
N MET A 1 -2.32 20.77 -14.43
CA MET A 1 -3.55 20.08 -14.01
C MET A 1 -3.17 19.12 -12.92
N GLU A 2 -3.82 19.22 -11.76
CA GLU A 2 -3.66 18.26 -10.65
C GLU A 2 -4.60 17.08 -10.87
N ARG A 3 -4.17 15.89 -10.45
CA ARG A 3 -4.99 14.68 -10.42
C ARG A 3 -4.70 13.90 -9.16
N THR A 4 -5.71 13.18 -8.70
CA THR A 4 -5.55 12.22 -7.61
C THR A 4 -5.43 10.83 -8.22
N ILE A 5 -4.32 10.14 -7.95
CA ILE A 5 -4.15 8.74 -8.33
C ILE A 5 -4.38 7.89 -7.11
N VAL A 6 -5.23 6.88 -7.25
CA VAL A 6 -5.62 6.00 -6.15
C VAL A 6 -5.27 4.56 -6.51
N ALA A 7 -4.54 3.89 -5.62
CA ALA A 7 -4.18 2.49 -5.73
C ALA A 7 -4.66 1.69 -4.51
N SER A 8 -5.01 0.42 -4.71
CA SER A 8 -5.36 -0.51 -3.63
C SER A 8 -4.37 -1.66 -3.53
N PHE A 9 -3.95 -2.02 -2.31
CA PHE A 9 -2.94 -3.04 -2.03
C PHE A 9 -3.51 -4.19 -1.20
N ALA A 10 -2.97 -5.38 -1.41
CA ALA A 10 -3.41 -6.58 -0.70
C ALA A 10 -2.79 -6.66 0.70
N THR A 11 -1.61 -6.09 0.91
CA THR A 11 -0.86 -6.19 2.16
C THR A 11 -0.46 -4.81 2.68
N ARG A 12 -0.26 -4.68 3.99
CA ARG A 12 0.29 -3.46 4.59
C ARG A 12 1.69 -3.14 4.06
N ARG A 13 2.50 -4.19 3.87
CA ARG A 13 3.85 -4.07 3.33
C ARG A 13 3.90 -3.45 1.93
N GLU A 14 3.05 -3.88 1.01
CA GLU A 14 2.99 -3.32 -0.35
C GLU A 14 2.59 -1.84 -0.31
N ALA A 15 1.62 -1.47 0.54
CA ALA A 15 1.21 -0.08 0.71
C ALA A 15 2.34 0.80 1.28
N ASP A 16 3.05 0.33 2.30
CA ASP A 16 4.16 1.07 2.90
C ASP A 16 5.34 1.21 1.89
N LEU A 17 5.68 0.15 1.14
CA LEU A 17 6.69 0.20 0.07
C LEU A 17 6.31 1.19 -1.04
N ALA A 18 5.03 1.26 -1.41
CA ALA A 18 4.56 2.25 -2.37
C ALA A 18 4.86 3.67 -1.90
N ILE A 19 4.55 3.98 -0.64
CA ILE A 19 4.80 5.30 -0.04
C ILE A 19 6.30 5.60 -0.02
N GLU A 20 7.13 4.61 0.34
CA GLU A 20 8.59 4.75 0.32
C GLU A 20 9.11 5.09 -1.08
N HIS A 21 8.68 4.36 -2.11
CA HIS A 21 9.09 4.62 -3.50
C HIS A 21 8.65 6.02 -3.96
N LEU A 22 7.41 6.42 -3.68
CA LEU A 22 6.89 7.75 -4.05
C LEU A 22 7.72 8.88 -3.43
N VAL A 23 8.03 8.78 -2.14
CA VAL A 23 8.78 9.81 -1.42
C VAL A 23 10.25 9.79 -1.85
N GLN A 24 10.90 8.63 -1.79
CA GLN A 24 12.35 8.54 -1.93
C GLN A 24 12.82 8.59 -3.39
N GLN A 25 12.08 7.96 -4.31
CA GLN A 25 12.52 7.84 -5.72
C GLN A 25 11.90 8.93 -6.61
N HIS A 26 10.70 9.40 -6.27
CA HIS A 26 9.96 10.37 -7.09
C HIS A 26 9.78 11.74 -6.45
N GLY A 27 10.29 11.93 -5.23
CA GLY A 27 10.27 13.21 -4.52
C GLY A 27 8.86 13.76 -4.38
N ILE A 28 7.90 12.88 -4.07
CA ILE A 28 6.52 13.29 -3.74
C ILE A 28 6.47 13.65 -2.27
N ASP A 29 5.90 14.80 -1.96
CA ASP A 29 5.78 15.24 -0.59
C ASP A 29 4.84 14.31 0.18
N ARG A 30 5.28 13.88 1.37
CA ARG A 30 4.50 12.93 2.19
C ARG A 30 3.12 13.51 2.57
N THR A 31 2.98 14.83 2.56
CA THR A 31 1.71 15.55 2.79
C THR A 31 0.69 15.35 1.68
N ASP A 32 1.13 14.98 0.48
CA ASP A 32 0.27 14.74 -0.68
C ASP A 32 -0.17 13.27 -0.77
N ILE A 33 0.24 12.44 0.20
CA ILE A 33 -0.02 11.00 0.23
C ILE A 33 -0.97 10.67 1.38
N PHE A 34 -2.10 10.06 1.04
CA PHE A 34 -3.13 9.66 2.00
C PHE A 34 -3.30 8.15 2.00
N VAL A 35 -3.50 7.57 3.19
CA VAL A 35 -3.73 6.13 3.37
C VAL A 35 -5.06 5.94 4.09
N ARG A 36 -5.94 5.11 3.53
CA ARG A 36 -7.24 4.82 4.13
C ARG A 36 -7.61 3.35 3.98
N VAL A 37 -8.54 2.92 4.82
CA VAL A 37 -9.29 1.68 4.60
C VAL A 37 -10.59 2.04 3.88
N PRO A 38 -10.94 1.35 2.78
CA PRO A 38 -12.17 1.64 2.04
C PRO A 38 -13.46 1.22 2.77
N GLY A 39 -13.39 0.60 3.95
CA GLY A 39 -14.54 0.23 4.79
C GLY A 39 -14.19 0.10 6.28
N GLU A 40 -15.11 -0.43 7.08
CA GLU A 40 -15.01 -0.56 8.56
C GLU A 40 -14.05 -1.67 9.05
N ALA A 41 -13.44 -2.39 8.11
CA ALA A 41 -12.41 -3.37 8.39
C ALA A 41 -11.14 -2.71 8.96
N ASN A 42 -10.28 -3.48 9.64
CA ASN A 42 -8.97 -3.00 10.04
C ASN A 42 -8.06 -2.70 8.82
N SER A 43 -6.87 -2.17 9.04
CA SER A 43 -5.92 -1.78 7.97
C SER A 43 -4.77 -2.76 7.80
N ALA A 44 -4.96 -4.04 8.15
CA ALA A 44 -3.89 -5.04 8.09
C ALA A 44 -3.67 -5.59 6.67
N GLY A 45 -4.62 -5.34 5.75
CA GLY A 45 -4.63 -5.92 4.42
C GLY A 45 -5.48 -7.19 4.36
N THR A 46 -5.47 -7.84 3.20
CA THR A 46 -6.18 -9.09 2.89
C THR A 46 -5.27 -10.31 2.80
N LYS A 47 -3.95 -10.10 2.81
CA LYS A 47 -2.95 -11.17 2.74
C LYS A 47 -1.84 -10.91 3.75
N ALA A 48 -1.33 -12.00 4.34
CA ALA A 48 -0.17 -11.96 5.22
C ALA A 48 1.10 -11.66 4.40
N ALA A 49 2.01 -10.86 4.95
CA ALA A 49 3.31 -10.62 4.35
C ALA A 49 4.42 -10.49 5.40
N GLY A 50 5.63 -10.97 5.05
CA GLY A 50 6.80 -10.81 5.90
C GLY A 50 6.61 -11.38 7.30
N ALA A 51 6.61 -10.51 8.32
CA ALA A 51 6.48 -10.89 9.73
C ALA A 51 5.11 -11.46 10.10
N ASP A 52 4.09 -11.28 9.26
CA ASP A 52 2.79 -11.93 9.43
C ASP A 52 2.84 -13.44 9.17
N VAL A 53 3.90 -13.90 8.49
CA VAL A 53 4.10 -15.31 8.15
C VAL A 53 4.92 -15.98 9.26
N GLU A 54 4.50 -17.18 9.62
CA GLU A 54 5.15 -18.03 10.62
C GLU A 54 6.66 -18.20 10.33
N SER A 55 7.51 -17.98 11.34
CA SER A 55 8.98 -17.87 11.19
C SER A 55 9.76 -19.19 11.27
N GLY A 56 9.10 -20.32 11.46
CA GLY A 56 9.66 -21.67 11.58
C GLY A 56 10.29 -22.02 12.94
N HIS A 57 10.37 -21.11 13.92
CA HIS A 57 11.12 -21.30 15.18
C HIS A 57 10.70 -22.51 16.07
N PRO A 58 11.59 -23.44 16.43
CA PRO A 58 11.23 -24.59 17.27
C PRO A 58 10.69 -24.22 18.67
N GLY A 59 9.74 -24.99 19.19
CA GLY A 59 9.31 -24.93 20.59
C GLY A 59 8.26 -23.87 20.96
N VAL A 60 7.83 -23.04 20.00
CA VAL A 60 6.74 -22.06 20.21
C VAL A 60 5.46 -22.59 19.57
N LYS A 61 4.32 -22.56 20.28
CA LYS A 61 2.99 -22.77 19.68
C LYS A 61 2.66 -21.56 18.81
N LYS A 62 2.24 -21.81 17.56
CA LYS A 62 2.08 -20.76 16.53
C LYS A 62 0.79 -20.94 15.75
N ASP A 63 -0.32 -20.93 16.48
CA ASP A 63 -1.69 -21.01 15.95
C ASP A 63 -2.32 -19.62 15.71
N GLY A 64 -1.62 -18.55 16.09
CA GLY A 64 -2.04 -17.17 15.81
C GLY A 64 -2.17 -16.93 14.30
N ARG A 65 -3.33 -16.42 13.88
CA ARG A 65 -3.58 -15.96 12.51
C ARG A 65 -3.66 -14.44 12.52
N PRO A 66 -3.03 -13.75 11.55
CA PRO A 66 -3.18 -12.31 11.43
C PRO A 66 -4.65 -11.97 11.16
N GLU A 67 -5.16 -10.96 11.84
CA GLU A 67 -6.49 -10.43 11.63
C GLU A 67 -6.49 -9.56 10.37
N LEU A 68 -6.55 -10.20 9.22
CA LEU A 68 -6.51 -9.54 7.91
C LEU A 68 -7.93 -9.09 7.53
N ALA A 69 -8.14 -7.78 7.48
CA ALA A 69 -9.40 -7.22 7.03
C ALA A 69 -9.15 -6.12 6.00
N GLY A 70 -9.81 -6.22 4.84
CA GLY A 70 -9.87 -5.18 3.81
C GLY A 70 -8.55 -4.85 3.07
N PRO A 71 -8.63 -4.40 1.80
CA PRO A 71 -7.46 -3.87 1.11
C PRO A 71 -7.10 -2.48 1.66
N ILE A 72 -5.87 -2.06 1.44
CA ILE A 72 -5.39 -0.74 1.86
C ILE A 72 -5.37 0.17 0.64
N GLU A 73 -5.95 1.36 0.75
CA GLU A 73 -5.97 2.34 -0.33
C GLU A 73 -4.96 3.44 -0.06
N VAL A 74 -4.10 3.71 -1.05
CA VAL A 74 -3.17 4.85 -1.06
C VAL A 74 -3.59 5.79 -2.17
N SER A 75 -3.81 7.05 -1.84
CA SER A 75 -4.11 8.11 -2.80
C SER A 75 -3.03 9.19 -2.78
N VAL A 76 -2.70 9.72 -3.95
CA VAL A 76 -1.65 10.72 -4.13
C VAL A 76 -2.18 11.85 -4.98
N ASP A 77 -2.11 13.06 -4.45
CA ASP A 77 -2.35 14.27 -5.23
C ASP A 77 -1.06 14.64 -5.96
N CYS A 78 -1.10 14.70 -7.28
CA CYS A 78 0.09 15.00 -8.07
C CYS A 78 -0.20 15.83 -9.31
N HIS A 79 0.82 16.57 -9.71
CA HIS A 79 0.82 17.35 -10.94
C HIS A 79 0.99 16.41 -12.14
N SER A 80 0.45 16.81 -13.30
CA SER A 80 0.48 16.01 -14.54
C SER A 80 1.85 15.46 -14.95
N GLY A 81 2.95 16.13 -14.59
CA GLY A 81 4.31 15.67 -14.88
C GLY A 81 4.78 14.46 -14.05
N LYS A 82 4.10 14.12 -12.95
CA LYS A 82 4.45 12.99 -12.07
C LYS A 82 3.52 11.79 -12.20
N ILE A 83 2.41 11.91 -12.94
CA ILE A 83 1.37 10.87 -13.06
C ILE A 83 1.96 9.52 -13.48
N ALA A 84 2.75 9.50 -14.56
CA ALA A 84 3.33 8.25 -15.08
C ALA A 84 4.26 7.57 -14.06
N ASN A 85 5.03 8.35 -13.30
CA ASN A 85 5.92 7.84 -12.27
C ASN A 85 5.15 7.25 -11.09
N VAL A 86 4.07 7.93 -10.66
CA VAL A 86 3.18 7.43 -9.60
C VAL A 86 2.52 6.11 -10.01
N GLU A 87 2.00 6.04 -11.24
CA GLU A 87 1.39 4.81 -11.74
C GLU A 87 2.39 3.66 -11.84
N ALA A 88 3.62 3.95 -12.30
CA ALA A 88 4.68 2.96 -12.38
C ALA A 88 5.05 2.43 -10.99
N ALA A 89 5.32 3.32 -10.03
CA ALA A 89 5.64 2.95 -8.65
C ALA A 89 4.56 2.06 -8.01
N PHE A 90 3.29 2.42 -8.21
CA PHE A 90 2.17 1.61 -7.71
C PHE A 90 2.08 0.23 -8.38
N ARG A 91 2.34 0.12 -9.68
CA ARG A 91 2.35 -1.19 -10.36
C ARG A 91 3.52 -2.05 -9.93
N GLU A 92 4.71 -1.48 -9.78
CA GLU A 92 5.93 -2.19 -9.37
C GLU A 92 5.79 -2.85 -8.00
N VAL A 93 5.12 -2.19 -7.06
CA VAL A 93 4.90 -2.70 -5.69
C VAL A 93 3.62 -3.53 -5.55
N GLY A 94 2.89 -3.79 -6.63
CA GLY A 94 1.79 -4.77 -6.65
C GLY A 94 0.37 -4.22 -6.45
N ALA A 95 0.09 -2.98 -6.88
CA ALA A 95 -1.27 -2.43 -6.83
C ALA A 95 -2.28 -3.35 -7.56
N LEU A 96 -3.36 -3.71 -6.85
CA LEU A 96 -4.45 -4.54 -7.37
C LEU A 96 -5.39 -3.76 -8.30
N LYS A 97 -5.58 -2.49 -8.01
CA LYS A 97 -6.42 -1.56 -8.76
C LYS A 97 -5.75 -0.21 -8.77
N LEU A 98 -5.89 0.50 -9.89
CA LEU A 98 -5.41 1.85 -10.07
C LEU A 98 -6.49 2.67 -10.78
N LYS A 99 -6.79 3.87 -10.27
CA LYS A 99 -7.71 4.83 -10.88
C LYS A 99 -7.16 6.25 -10.75
N ALA A 100 -7.40 7.09 -11.76
CA ALA A 100 -7.12 8.51 -11.71
C ALA A 100 -8.46 9.27 -11.59
N GLN A 101 -8.48 10.31 -10.75
CA GLN A 101 -9.62 11.19 -10.49
C GLN A 101 -9.26 12.64 -10.79
#